data_AF-A0AAN7HJB7-F1
#
_entry.id   AF-A0AAN7HJB7-F1
#
_cell.length_a   1.000
_cell.length_b   1.000
_cell.length_c   1.000
_cell.angle_alpha   90.00
_cell.angle_beta   90.00
_cell.angle_gamma   90.00
#
_symmetry.space_group_name_H-M   'P 1'
#
loop_
_entity.id
_entity.type
_entity.pdbx_description
1 polymer ?
#
loop_
_entity_poly.entity_id
_entity_poly.type
_entity_poly.pdbx_seq_one_letter_code
_entity_poly.pdbx_strand_id
1 'polypeptide(L)'
;MSPLSRPWLSLAALCSLSPALFNALSLAAPQQIGGTKSSVGRAVYFITNRESNAVVALPIGANGQLSPGTVTPTDGAGAIALNSNNEPATPDALASQSALAIAGNTIFAVNAGSNTLSMLAISPSDPTELHLVGKPVPIPGDFPNTVAASKKHNLVCVGTSGARAGVSCGRFSAKNGLDAMDELRSFDLGRKTPPVATVDTISQVFFSDTEDALFATVKGNPAANKTTFFASFSVENDRGPCSRTVGVSRVKHRSTPKDTMVLFGSQPIPSTQNVFVTDAAFGVAILAIDAYRGKATTVATREIPGQAASCWVTISPATGTAFVADGGVNRLVELSVRDASILSELDLSCNGDPGLLDLSAAGDFVYALSPGNGTTPAAITVVRVSSNHELPMMVQHFQLDGVADKRAMGMAVLL
;
A
#
# COMPACT_ATOMS: atom_id res chain seq x y z
N MET A 1 -10.78 -85.50 -21.95
CA MET A 1 -9.89 -86.60 -21.52
C MET A 1 -8.48 -86.03 -21.40
N SER A 2 -8.05 -85.94 -20.14
CA SER A 2 -6.72 -85.83 -19.52
C SER A 2 -5.44 -85.57 -20.37
N PRO A 3 -4.33 -85.10 -19.75
CA PRO A 3 -4.25 -83.99 -18.81
C PRO A 3 -2.89 -83.20 -18.82
N LEU A 4 -2.89 -82.09 -18.08
CA LEU A 4 -1.93 -81.66 -17.02
C LEU A 4 -0.40 -81.59 -17.24
N SER A 5 0.08 -80.38 -16.94
CA SER A 5 0.98 -80.01 -15.81
C SER A 5 2.47 -79.69 -16.05
N ARG A 6 2.83 -78.52 -15.49
CA ARG A 6 4.15 -77.93 -15.25
C ARG A 6 4.86 -78.58 -14.04
N PRO A 7 6.17 -78.31 -13.86
CA PRO A 7 6.66 -77.67 -12.61
C PRO A 7 7.73 -76.58 -12.93
N TRP A 8 7.92 -75.44 -12.23
CA TRP A 8 8.28 -75.09 -10.84
C TRP A 8 9.66 -75.57 -10.36
N LEU A 9 10.61 -74.63 -10.17
CA LEU A 9 11.44 -74.47 -8.94
C LEU A 9 12.40 -73.25 -9.00
N SER A 10 12.59 -72.65 -7.83
CA SER A 10 13.33 -71.44 -7.46
C SER A 10 14.86 -71.64 -7.36
N LEU A 11 15.65 -70.55 -7.35
CA LEU A 11 16.63 -70.24 -6.28
C LEU A 11 17.40 -68.91 -6.48
N ALA A 12 17.51 -68.17 -5.36
CA ALA A 12 18.68 -67.50 -4.78
C ALA A 12 19.45 -66.37 -5.49
N ALA A 13 19.85 -65.43 -4.62
CA ALA A 13 20.49 -64.14 -4.86
C ALA A 13 22.02 -64.21 -4.99
N LEU A 14 22.61 -63.19 -5.64
CA LEU A 14 24.01 -62.80 -5.46
C LEU A 14 24.13 -61.27 -5.57
N CYS A 15 24.68 -60.69 -4.49
CA CYS A 15 25.07 -59.29 -4.37
C CYS A 15 26.21 -58.94 -5.33
N SER A 16 26.12 -57.77 -5.97
CA SER A 16 27.32 -57.02 -6.38
C SER A 16 27.06 -55.52 -6.20
N LEU A 17 27.89 -54.91 -5.37
CA LEU A 17 27.93 -53.49 -5.04
C LEU A 17 28.58 -52.74 -6.22
N SER A 18 27.88 -51.74 -6.76
CA SER A 18 28.47 -50.73 -7.65
C SER A 18 28.63 -49.41 -6.88
N PRO A 19 29.75 -48.67 -7.07
CA PRO A 19 29.99 -47.42 -6.36
C PRO A 19 29.08 -46.31 -6.91
N ALA A 20 28.26 -45.73 -6.03
CA ALA A 20 27.47 -44.55 -6.34
C ALA A 20 28.39 -43.33 -6.49
N LEU A 21 28.35 -42.71 -7.67
CA LEU A 21 28.83 -41.35 -7.89
C LEU A 21 28.04 -40.40 -6.98
N PHE A 22 28.69 -39.92 -5.91
CA PHE A 22 28.22 -38.78 -5.15
C PHE A 22 28.37 -37.52 -6.01
N ASN A 23 27.31 -37.15 -6.72
CA ASN A 23 27.15 -35.76 -7.14
C ASN A 23 26.94 -34.93 -5.86
N ALA A 24 27.96 -34.20 -5.46
CA ALA A 24 27.85 -33.16 -4.45
C ALA A 24 26.93 -32.06 -5.01
N LEU A 25 25.64 -32.18 -4.73
CA LEU A 25 24.72 -31.06 -4.73
C LEU A 25 25.21 -30.08 -3.66
N SER A 26 25.96 -29.08 -4.11
CA SER A 26 26.24 -27.89 -3.31
C SER A 26 24.90 -27.26 -2.97
N LEU A 27 24.38 -27.56 -1.78
CA LEU A 27 23.36 -26.76 -1.13
C LEU A 27 23.93 -25.35 -1.00
N ALA A 28 23.57 -24.47 -1.93
CA ALA A 28 23.84 -23.06 -1.80
C ALA A 28 23.20 -22.60 -0.48
N ALA A 29 24.04 -22.27 0.49
CA ALA A 29 23.62 -21.60 1.71
C ALA A 29 22.79 -20.36 1.32
N PRO A 30 21.73 -20.01 2.08
CA PRO A 30 21.00 -18.79 1.83
C PRO A 30 22.00 -17.62 1.86
N GLN A 31 22.11 -16.89 0.75
CA GLN A 31 22.80 -15.61 0.76
C GLN A 31 22.06 -14.72 1.76
N GLN A 32 22.66 -14.51 2.93
CA GLN A 32 22.35 -13.38 3.77
C GLN A 32 22.54 -12.13 2.92
N ILE A 33 21.43 -11.46 2.60
CA ILE A 33 21.47 -10.08 2.15
C ILE A 33 22.14 -9.32 3.30
N GLY A 34 23.39 -8.92 3.12
CA GLY A 34 24.14 -8.16 4.12
C GLY A 34 23.35 -6.91 4.48
N GLY A 35 22.79 -6.90 5.69
CA GLY A 35 21.90 -5.85 6.16
C GLY A 35 22.66 -4.54 6.31
N THR A 36 22.49 -3.63 5.36
CA THR A 36 22.66 -2.20 5.64
C THR A 36 21.65 -1.86 6.73
N LYS A 37 22.13 -1.40 7.88
CA LYS A 37 21.28 -0.99 9.01
C LYS A 37 20.22 -0.01 8.49
N SER A 38 18.95 -0.43 8.51
CA SER A 38 17.82 0.39 8.05
C SER A 38 17.77 1.68 8.90
N SER A 39 17.68 2.85 8.28
CA SER A 39 17.64 4.11 9.02
C SER A 39 16.33 4.20 9.80
N VAL A 40 16.42 4.55 11.08
CA VAL A 40 15.22 4.89 11.87
C VAL A 40 14.57 6.09 11.20
N GLY A 41 13.25 6.03 10.99
CA GLY A 41 12.50 7.14 10.42
C GLY A 41 12.63 8.41 11.27
N ARG A 42 12.35 9.56 10.66
CA ARG A 42 12.45 10.89 11.30
C ARG A 42 11.10 11.43 11.76
N ALA A 43 10.04 11.16 11.01
CA ALA A 43 8.67 11.54 11.37
C ALA A 43 7.63 10.68 10.64
N VAL A 44 6.48 10.47 11.29
CA VAL A 44 5.26 9.91 10.69
C VAL A 44 4.34 11.06 10.30
N TYR A 45 3.65 10.92 9.17
CA TYR A 45 2.65 11.85 8.70
C TYR A 45 1.35 11.13 8.36
N PHE A 46 0.23 11.78 8.65
CA PHE A 46 -1.10 11.36 8.24
C PHE A 46 -2.00 12.60 8.07
N ILE A 47 -3.17 12.47 7.42
CA ILE A 47 -4.13 13.56 7.29
C ILE A 47 -5.27 13.41 8.30
N THR A 48 -5.81 14.53 8.79
CA THR A 48 -6.98 14.53 9.67
C THR A 48 -8.27 14.21 8.91
N ASN A 49 -8.32 14.52 7.60
CA ASN A 49 -9.49 14.41 6.73
C ASN A 49 -10.77 15.03 7.33
N ARG A 50 -10.61 16.07 8.15
CA ARG A 50 -11.69 16.90 8.67
C ARG A 50 -12.16 17.89 7.60
N GLU A 51 -13.28 18.57 7.85
CA GLU A 51 -13.76 19.66 6.98
C GLU A 51 -12.71 20.75 6.77
N SER A 52 -11.92 21.04 7.82
CA SER A 52 -10.64 21.72 7.69
C SER A 52 -9.55 20.65 7.75
N ASN A 53 -9.09 20.23 6.58
CA ASN A 53 -8.10 19.16 6.49
C ASN A 53 -6.71 19.68 6.86
N ALA A 54 -5.90 18.81 7.46
CA ALA A 54 -4.57 19.14 7.93
C ALA A 54 -3.67 17.91 7.85
N VAL A 55 -2.37 18.13 7.68
CA VAL A 55 -1.34 17.10 7.87
C VAL A 55 -0.89 17.15 9.31
N VAL A 56 -0.93 16.01 9.98
CA VAL A 56 -0.30 15.81 11.29
C VAL A 56 1.10 15.26 11.07
N ALA A 57 2.09 15.83 11.74
CA ALA A 57 3.47 15.39 11.70
C ALA A 57 3.96 15.04 13.10
N LEU A 58 4.33 13.79 13.33
CA LEU A 58 4.82 13.31 14.63
C LEU A 58 6.30 12.91 14.50
N PRO A 59 7.20 13.43 15.34
CA PRO A 59 8.61 13.07 15.28
C PRO A 59 8.83 11.64 15.79
N ILE A 60 9.76 10.94 15.14
CA ILE A 60 10.20 9.60 15.52
C ILE A 60 11.54 9.73 16.27
N GLY A 61 11.58 9.23 17.51
CA GLY A 61 12.81 9.15 18.30
C GLY A 61 13.75 8.06 17.79
N ALA A 62 15.02 8.08 18.22
CA ALA A 62 16.01 7.07 17.84
C ALA A 62 15.63 5.63 18.24
N ASN A 63 14.68 5.48 19.17
CA ASN A 63 14.10 4.21 19.60
C ASN A 63 12.85 3.78 18.80
N GLY A 64 12.52 4.52 17.72
CA GLY A 64 11.33 4.31 16.89
C GLY A 64 10.02 4.83 17.47
N GLN A 65 10.01 5.34 18.70
CA GLN A 65 8.78 5.80 19.35
C GLN A 65 8.39 7.20 18.90
N LEU A 66 7.10 7.46 18.89
CA LEU A 66 6.48 8.74 18.59
C LEU A 66 6.42 9.63 19.82
N SER A 67 6.41 10.93 19.57
CA SER A 67 6.09 11.96 20.57
C SER A 67 5.15 13.00 19.97
N PRO A 68 4.55 13.91 20.76
CA PRO A 68 3.69 14.95 20.24
C PRO A 68 4.39 15.79 19.17
N GLY A 69 3.65 16.18 18.14
CA GLY A 69 4.17 16.95 17.02
C GLY A 69 3.23 18.08 16.61
N THR A 70 3.14 18.35 15.32
CA THR A 70 2.46 19.53 14.79
C THR A 70 1.25 19.15 13.92
N VAL A 71 0.39 20.14 13.68
CA VAL A 71 -0.75 20.05 12.77
C VAL A 71 -0.70 21.23 11.83
N THR A 72 -0.58 20.98 10.53
CA THR A 72 -0.45 22.02 9.51
C THR A 72 -1.63 21.96 8.54
N PRO A 73 -2.44 23.03 8.41
CA PRO A 73 -3.56 23.05 7.49
C PRO A 73 -3.15 22.78 6.05
N THR A 74 -3.99 22.03 5.33
CA THR A 74 -3.82 21.85 3.88
C THR A 74 -4.47 22.95 3.07
N ASP A 75 -5.23 23.86 3.70
CA ASP A 75 -6.17 24.81 3.06
C ASP A 75 -7.25 24.14 2.18
N GLY A 76 -7.43 22.83 2.32
CA GLY A 76 -8.49 22.06 1.65
C GLY A 76 -9.46 21.43 2.65
N ALA A 77 -10.47 20.75 2.11
CA ALA A 77 -11.49 20.06 2.89
C ALA A 77 -11.43 18.55 2.71
N GLY A 78 -11.54 17.81 3.82
CA GLY A 78 -11.73 16.36 3.83
C GLY A 78 -13.17 15.98 3.48
N ALA A 79 -13.40 14.69 3.26
CA ALA A 79 -14.73 14.14 3.04
C ALA A 79 -14.80 12.68 3.49
N ILE A 80 -16.03 12.18 3.60
CA ILE A 80 -16.32 10.81 4.02
C ILE A 80 -17.10 10.14 2.89
N ALA A 81 -16.65 8.97 2.49
CA ALA A 81 -17.35 8.13 1.53
C ALA A 81 -18.58 7.49 2.20
N LEU A 82 -19.38 6.75 1.44
CA LEU A 82 -20.56 6.08 1.96
C LEU A 82 -20.34 4.57 2.07
N ASN A 83 -20.99 3.94 3.04
CA ASN A 83 -21.11 2.49 3.15
C ASN A 83 -22.26 1.98 2.23
N SER A 84 -22.48 0.66 2.20
CA SER A 84 -23.56 0.05 1.39
C SER A 84 -24.97 0.52 1.74
N ASN A 85 -25.16 1.06 2.94
CA ASN A 85 -26.44 1.59 3.44
C ASN A 85 -26.61 3.09 3.15
N ASN A 86 -25.67 3.71 2.42
CA ASN A 86 -25.60 5.15 2.16
C ASN A 86 -25.37 6.01 3.41
N GLU A 87 -24.77 5.44 4.46
CA GLU A 87 -24.34 6.18 5.65
C GLU A 87 -22.84 6.50 5.56
N PRO A 88 -22.33 7.53 6.28
CA PRO A 88 -20.91 7.83 6.31
C PRO A 88 -20.06 6.60 6.71
N ALA A 89 -19.13 6.23 5.83
CA ALA A 89 -18.19 5.14 6.07
C ALA A 89 -17.07 5.61 7.01
N THR A 90 -17.22 5.38 8.31
CA THR A 90 -16.13 5.55 9.28
C THR A 90 -15.88 4.24 10.01
N PRO A 91 -14.63 3.90 10.37
CA PRO A 91 -13.45 4.76 10.29
C PRO A 91 -12.81 4.90 8.91
N ASP A 92 -13.13 4.04 7.95
CA ASP A 92 -12.54 4.07 6.60
C ASP A 92 -13.15 5.14 5.67
N ALA A 93 -12.89 6.41 5.97
CA ALA A 93 -13.49 7.57 5.32
C ALA A 93 -13.17 7.72 3.83
N LEU A 94 -12.02 7.21 3.37
CA LEU A 94 -11.58 7.33 1.98
C LEU A 94 -11.56 6.00 1.22
N ALA A 95 -11.70 4.87 1.93
CA ALA A 95 -11.68 3.52 1.35
C ALA A 95 -10.48 3.29 0.43
N SER A 96 -9.31 3.74 0.85
CA SER A 96 -8.08 3.67 0.06
C SER A 96 -6.85 3.64 0.94
N GLN A 97 -5.74 3.28 0.31
CA GLN A 97 -4.42 3.47 0.85
C GLN A 97 -3.77 4.72 0.23
N SER A 98 -2.83 5.34 0.96
CA SER A 98 -2.04 6.47 0.50
C SER A 98 -2.84 7.75 0.25
N ALA A 99 -3.63 8.20 1.23
CA ALA A 99 -4.25 9.53 1.21
C ALA A 99 -3.22 10.69 1.27
N LEU A 100 -1.96 10.37 1.59
CA LEU A 100 -0.81 11.25 1.41
C LEU A 100 0.40 10.47 0.85
N ALA A 101 1.34 11.21 0.27
CA ALA A 101 2.60 10.66 -0.21
C ALA A 101 3.76 11.65 0.04
N ILE A 102 4.98 11.11 0.12
CA ILE A 102 6.22 11.89 0.28
C ILE A 102 7.07 11.75 -0.98
N ALA A 103 7.65 12.85 -1.46
CA ALA A 103 8.75 12.82 -2.43
C ALA A 103 9.86 13.80 -2.02
N GLY A 104 10.97 13.27 -1.51
CA GLY A 104 12.03 14.09 -0.94
C GLY A 104 11.53 14.82 0.31
N ASN A 105 11.67 16.15 0.34
CA ASN A 105 11.22 17.01 1.43
C ASN A 105 9.84 17.62 1.15
N THR A 106 8.97 16.88 0.47
CA THR A 106 7.64 17.36 0.08
C THR A 106 6.58 16.33 0.43
N ILE A 107 5.47 16.77 1.01
CA ILE A 107 4.27 16.00 1.27
C ILE A 107 3.18 16.44 0.30
N PHE A 108 2.43 15.48 -0.22
CA PHE A 108 1.22 15.71 -0.98
C PHE A 108 0.04 15.11 -0.23
N ALA A 109 -1.00 15.90 -0.01
CA ALA A 109 -2.17 15.51 0.77
C ALA A 109 -3.45 15.72 -0.05
N VAL A 110 -4.27 14.66 -0.18
CA VAL A 110 -5.57 14.76 -0.86
C VAL A 110 -6.59 15.50 0.01
N ASN A 111 -7.43 16.30 -0.61
CA ASN A 111 -8.57 16.97 0.02
C ASN A 111 -9.84 16.54 -0.69
N ALA A 112 -10.44 15.44 -0.19
CA ALA A 112 -11.56 14.77 -0.84
C ALA A 112 -12.82 15.66 -0.96
N GLY A 113 -13.04 16.57 -0.01
CA GLY A 113 -14.21 17.46 0.03
C GLY A 113 -14.11 18.69 -0.84
N SER A 114 -12.89 19.18 -1.09
CA SER A 114 -12.64 20.33 -1.98
C SER A 114 -12.17 19.93 -3.37
N ASN A 115 -11.97 18.65 -3.66
CA ASN A 115 -11.39 18.14 -4.91
C ASN A 115 -10.05 18.80 -5.25
N THR A 116 -9.17 18.95 -4.26
CA THR A 116 -7.85 19.58 -4.43
C THR A 116 -6.72 18.71 -3.89
N LEU A 117 -5.50 18.96 -4.38
CA LEU A 117 -4.26 18.43 -3.82
C LEU A 117 -3.46 19.57 -3.18
N SER A 118 -2.97 19.37 -1.97
CA SER A 118 -2.08 20.31 -1.31
C SER A 118 -0.65 19.79 -1.30
N MET A 119 0.31 20.69 -1.47
CA MET A 119 1.74 20.42 -1.35
C MET A 119 2.30 21.14 -0.13
N LEU A 120 3.00 20.42 0.74
CA LEU A 120 3.68 20.99 1.90
C LEU A 120 5.18 20.68 1.82
N ALA A 121 6.00 21.67 2.14
CA ALA A 121 7.44 21.50 2.29
C ALA A 121 7.75 21.04 3.72
N ILE A 122 8.64 20.05 3.83
CA ILE A 122 9.18 19.57 5.10
C ILE A 122 10.47 20.33 5.41
N SER A 123 10.53 21.01 6.55
CA SER A 123 11.74 21.68 7.02
C SER A 123 12.89 20.68 7.14
N PRO A 124 14.06 20.93 6.51
CA PRO A 124 15.20 20.01 6.60
C PRO A 124 15.73 19.84 8.03
N SER A 125 15.63 20.88 8.87
CA SER A 125 16.10 20.91 10.25
C SER A 125 15.11 20.31 11.25
N ASP A 126 13.81 20.45 11.00
CA ASP A 126 12.75 19.89 11.83
C ASP A 126 11.71 19.19 10.96
N PRO A 127 11.66 17.84 10.93
CA PRO A 127 10.73 17.13 10.08
C PRO A 127 9.26 17.33 10.47
N THR A 128 8.97 17.92 11.64
CA THR A 128 7.60 18.23 12.07
C THR A 128 7.16 19.62 11.64
N GLU A 129 8.07 20.49 11.23
CA GLU A 129 7.73 21.83 10.76
C GLU A 129 7.39 21.78 9.26
N LEU A 130 6.10 21.90 8.96
CA LEU A 130 5.57 21.88 7.60
C LEU A 130 5.11 23.25 7.16
N HIS A 131 5.31 23.56 5.88
CA HIS A 131 4.86 24.82 5.27
C HIS A 131 4.07 24.54 3.99
N LEU A 132 2.85 25.05 3.90
CA LEU A 132 2.05 24.94 2.68
C LEU A 132 2.75 25.70 1.53
N VAL A 133 2.93 25.03 0.39
CA VAL A 133 3.57 25.60 -0.80
C VAL A 133 2.51 25.96 -1.83
N GLY A 134 2.26 27.26 -1.96
CA GLY A 134 1.23 27.77 -2.86
C GLY A 134 -0.18 27.51 -2.33
N LYS A 135 -1.17 27.43 -3.24
CA LYS A 135 -2.57 27.11 -2.92
C LYS A 135 -2.89 25.67 -3.33
N PRO A 136 -3.87 25.02 -2.70
CA PRO A 136 -4.33 23.70 -3.15
C PRO A 136 -4.73 23.73 -4.62
N VAL A 137 -4.21 22.78 -5.40
CA VAL A 137 -4.45 22.70 -6.85
C VAL A 137 -5.70 21.87 -7.11
N PRO A 138 -6.66 22.37 -7.93
CA PRO A 138 -7.84 21.61 -8.33
C PRO A 138 -7.49 20.34 -9.09
N ILE A 139 -8.21 19.26 -8.80
CA ILE A 139 -8.09 17.98 -9.49
C ILE A 139 -9.30 17.83 -10.44
N PRO A 140 -9.12 17.38 -11.69
CA PRO A 140 -10.23 17.24 -12.64
C PRO A 140 -11.29 16.18 -12.28
N GLY A 141 -10.95 15.23 -11.41
CA GLY A 141 -11.85 14.20 -10.90
C GLY A 141 -12.50 14.57 -9.57
N ASP A 142 -13.48 13.77 -9.14
CA ASP A 142 -14.23 13.99 -7.89
C ASP A 142 -13.79 13.02 -6.79
N PHE A 143 -13.78 13.48 -5.54
CA PHE A 143 -13.43 12.67 -4.37
C PHE A 143 -12.02 12.05 -4.50
N PRO A 144 -10.96 12.86 -4.52
CA PRO A 144 -9.58 12.36 -4.50
C PRO A 144 -9.32 11.62 -3.20
N ASN A 145 -8.95 10.34 -3.32
CA ASN A 145 -8.83 9.45 -2.17
C ASN A 145 -7.44 8.82 -2.02
N THR A 146 -6.59 8.91 -3.05
CA THR A 146 -5.24 8.34 -3.02
C THR A 146 -4.27 9.17 -3.86
N VAL A 147 -3.01 9.26 -3.47
CA VAL A 147 -1.96 10.00 -4.16
C VAL A 147 -0.65 9.22 -4.20
N ALA A 148 0.06 9.34 -5.31
CA ALA A 148 1.41 8.82 -5.53
C ALA A 148 2.33 9.97 -5.91
N ALA A 149 3.56 9.96 -5.42
CA ALA A 149 4.57 10.93 -5.79
C ALA A 149 5.86 10.24 -6.24
N SER A 150 6.44 10.72 -7.33
CA SER A 150 7.71 10.27 -7.91
C SER A 150 8.75 11.34 -7.68
N LYS A 151 9.77 11.02 -6.87
CA LYS A 151 10.91 11.91 -6.66
C LYS A 151 11.83 11.92 -7.89
N LYS A 152 11.97 10.78 -8.57
CA LYS A 152 12.81 10.64 -9.77
C LYS A 152 12.36 11.55 -10.90
N HIS A 153 11.05 11.70 -11.08
CA HIS A 153 10.45 12.42 -12.20
C HIS A 153 9.80 13.76 -11.82
N ASN A 154 9.75 14.10 -10.53
CA ASN A 154 9.02 15.26 -10.00
C ASN A 154 7.55 15.26 -10.46
N LEU A 155 6.92 14.09 -10.37
CA LEU A 155 5.52 13.87 -10.73
C LEU A 155 4.71 13.54 -9.48
N VAL A 156 3.47 14.01 -9.45
CA VAL A 156 2.47 13.58 -8.48
C VAL A 156 1.20 13.20 -9.21
N CYS A 157 0.57 12.10 -8.81
CA CYS A 157 -0.62 11.56 -9.45
C CYS A 157 -1.67 11.25 -8.41
N VAL A 158 -2.91 11.64 -8.68
CA VAL A 158 -4.05 11.52 -7.77
C VAL A 158 -5.11 10.63 -8.38
N GLY A 159 -5.53 9.63 -7.61
CA GLY A 159 -6.70 8.79 -7.92
C GLY A 159 -7.97 9.39 -7.31
N THR A 160 -9.03 9.40 -8.10
CA THR A 160 -10.35 9.93 -7.73
C THR A 160 -11.42 8.85 -7.89
N SER A 161 -12.36 8.77 -6.94
CA SER A 161 -13.37 7.68 -6.89
C SER A 161 -14.83 8.13 -6.95
N GLY A 162 -15.08 9.44 -7.06
CA GLY A 162 -16.43 10.00 -7.17
C GLY A 162 -17.05 9.83 -8.55
N ALA A 163 -18.01 10.70 -8.90
CA ALA A 163 -18.71 10.67 -10.19
C ALA A 163 -17.75 10.77 -11.39
N ARG A 164 -16.70 11.60 -11.28
CA ARG A 164 -15.57 11.64 -12.22
C ARG A 164 -14.38 10.87 -11.63
N ALA A 165 -14.40 9.55 -11.81
CA ALA A 165 -13.33 8.66 -11.37
C ALA A 165 -12.20 8.53 -12.41
N GLY A 166 -10.97 8.45 -11.94
CA GLY A 166 -9.80 8.27 -12.79
C GLY A 166 -8.50 8.70 -12.12
N VAL A 167 -7.47 8.90 -12.95
CA VAL A 167 -6.15 9.33 -12.49
C VAL A 167 -5.70 10.58 -13.23
N SER A 168 -5.29 11.60 -12.50
CA SER A 168 -4.71 12.82 -13.06
C SER A 168 -3.36 13.09 -12.41
N CYS A 169 -2.42 13.64 -13.16
CA CYS A 169 -1.05 13.86 -12.73
C CYS A 169 -0.63 15.31 -12.94
N GLY A 170 0.22 15.82 -12.06
CA GLY A 170 0.84 17.12 -12.14
C GLY A 170 2.35 17.01 -11.93
N ARG A 171 3.06 18.09 -12.24
CA ARG A 171 4.47 18.24 -11.90
C ARG A 171 4.59 19.08 -10.63
N PHE A 172 5.69 18.91 -9.93
CA PHE A 172 5.99 19.75 -8.78
C PHE A 172 7.45 20.20 -8.78
N SER A 173 7.72 21.28 -8.05
CA SER A 173 9.08 21.68 -7.72
C SER A 173 9.10 22.44 -6.40
N ALA A 174 10.22 22.38 -5.68
CA ALA A 174 10.38 23.13 -4.44
C ALA A 174 10.22 24.66 -4.63
N LYS A 175 10.53 25.18 -5.83
CA LYS A 175 10.48 26.62 -6.13
C LYS A 175 9.08 27.10 -6.53
N ASN A 176 8.41 26.35 -7.40
CA ASN A 176 7.15 26.80 -8.01
C ASN A 176 5.90 26.14 -7.38
N GLY A 177 6.09 25.16 -6.49
CA GLY A 177 4.98 24.38 -5.93
C GLY A 177 4.45 23.35 -6.93
N LEU A 178 3.15 23.10 -6.85
CA LEU A 178 2.41 22.23 -7.77
C LEU A 178 2.00 22.98 -9.03
N ASP A 179 2.30 22.39 -10.19
CA ASP A 179 1.71 22.80 -11.46
C ASP A 179 0.24 22.33 -11.56
N ALA A 180 -0.49 22.84 -12.55
CA ALA A 180 -1.84 22.36 -12.84
C ALA A 180 -1.84 20.86 -13.16
N MET A 181 -2.88 20.17 -12.68
CA MET A 181 -3.13 18.76 -12.97
C MET A 181 -3.52 18.56 -14.44
N ASP A 182 -3.01 17.49 -15.06
CA ASP A 182 -3.31 17.13 -16.45
C ASP A 182 -4.71 16.51 -16.61
N GLU A 183 -5.09 16.19 -17.84
CA GLU A 183 -6.39 15.59 -18.13
C GLU A 183 -6.61 14.25 -17.40
N LEU A 184 -7.87 13.99 -17.03
CA LEU A 184 -8.26 12.79 -16.31
C LEU A 184 -8.12 11.54 -17.21
N ARG A 185 -7.35 10.55 -16.74
CA ARG A 185 -7.34 9.18 -17.26
C ARG A 185 -8.56 8.44 -16.68
N SER A 186 -9.72 8.66 -17.29
CA SER A 186 -11.01 8.24 -16.73
C SER A 186 -11.18 6.74 -16.56
N PHE A 187 -11.85 6.37 -15.47
CA PHE A 187 -12.36 5.03 -15.18
C PHE A 187 -13.89 5.08 -15.11
N ASP A 188 -14.55 4.23 -15.90
CA ASP A 188 -16.01 4.12 -15.88
C ASP A 188 -16.46 3.20 -14.73
N LEU A 189 -16.61 3.81 -13.54
CA LEU A 189 -16.99 3.10 -12.31
C LEU A 189 -18.48 3.25 -11.95
N GLY A 190 -19.19 4.17 -12.62
CA GLY A 190 -20.62 4.44 -12.39
C GLY A 190 -20.96 4.89 -10.97
N ARG A 191 -20.05 5.61 -10.30
CA ARG A 191 -20.21 6.08 -8.90
C ARG A 191 -20.87 7.46 -8.84
N LYS A 192 -21.35 7.84 -7.65
CA LYS A 192 -21.76 9.21 -7.30
C LYS A 192 -20.66 9.88 -6.47
N THR A 193 -20.86 11.15 -6.14
CA THR A 193 -20.02 11.90 -5.18
C THR A 193 -20.88 12.32 -3.98
N PRO A 194 -20.55 11.91 -2.74
CA PRO A 194 -19.51 10.95 -2.37
C PRO A 194 -19.81 9.53 -2.89
N PRO A 195 -18.78 8.69 -3.11
CA PRO A 195 -18.98 7.32 -3.60
C PRO A 195 -19.40 6.36 -2.48
N VAL A 196 -20.19 5.33 -2.82
CA VAL A 196 -20.31 4.13 -1.99
C VAL A 196 -19.04 3.30 -2.20
N ALA A 197 -18.20 3.21 -1.16
CA ALA A 197 -16.78 2.90 -1.35
C ALA A 197 -16.35 1.48 -1.00
N THR A 198 -17.31 0.63 -0.61
CA THR A 198 -17.10 -0.81 -0.37
C THR A 198 -16.65 -1.57 -1.62
N VAL A 199 -16.98 -1.06 -2.81
CA VAL A 199 -16.72 -1.68 -4.13
C VAL A 199 -16.64 -0.61 -5.23
N ASP A 200 -16.14 -0.98 -6.42
CA ASP A 200 -16.12 -0.10 -7.61
C ASP A 200 -15.47 1.28 -7.35
N THR A 201 -14.38 1.32 -6.58
CA THR A 201 -13.59 2.53 -6.28
C THR A 201 -12.10 2.28 -6.52
N ILE A 202 -11.35 3.34 -6.81
CA ILE A 202 -9.88 3.27 -6.84
C ILE A 202 -9.41 3.04 -5.40
N SER A 203 -8.66 1.97 -5.17
CA SER A 203 -8.12 1.66 -3.84
C SER A 203 -6.75 2.28 -3.61
N GLN A 204 -5.91 2.36 -4.63
CA GLN A 204 -4.62 3.04 -4.53
C GLN A 204 -4.09 3.45 -5.90
N VAL A 205 -3.37 4.57 -5.96
CA VAL A 205 -2.41 4.88 -7.03
C VAL A 205 -1.00 4.87 -6.46
N PHE A 206 -0.04 4.32 -7.18
CA PHE A 206 1.34 4.19 -6.71
C PHE A 206 2.30 4.00 -7.89
N PHE A 207 3.55 4.44 -7.74
CA PHE A 207 4.59 4.21 -8.75
C PHE A 207 5.19 2.81 -8.60
N SER A 208 5.73 2.26 -9.68
CA SER A 208 6.61 1.09 -9.62
C SER A 208 7.85 1.39 -8.78
N ASP A 209 8.56 0.36 -8.31
CA ASP A 209 9.80 0.50 -7.53
C ASP A 209 10.85 1.37 -8.24
N THR A 210 10.95 1.25 -9.57
CA THR A 210 11.87 2.06 -10.39
C THR A 210 11.30 3.42 -10.81
N GLU A 211 10.06 3.73 -10.43
CA GLU A 211 9.27 4.90 -10.82
C GLU A 211 9.04 5.08 -12.33
N ASP A 212 9.25 4.05 -13.15
CA ASP A 212 9.05 4.11 -14.61
C ASP A 212 7.61 3.80 -15.07
N ALA A 213 6.74 3.38 -14.14
CA ALA A 213 5.32 3.19 -14.39
C ALA A 213 4.49 3.68 -13.20
N LEU A 214 3.29 4.18 -13.49
CA LEU A 214 2.24 4.44 -12.52
C LEU A 214 1.23 3.30 -12.57
N PHE A 215 0.82 2.83 -11.40
CA PHE A 215 -0.18 1.79 -11.22
C PHE A 215 -1.41 2.33 -10.49
N ALA A 216 -2.56 1.71 -10.76
CA ALA A 216 -3.78 1.92 -10.02
C ALA A 216 -4.50 0.59 -9.79
N THR A 217 -4.88 0.32 -8.55
CA THR A 217 -5.76 -0.79 -8.17
C THR A 217 -7.19 -0.27 -8.02
N VAL A 218 -8.15 -1.05 -8.52
CA VAL A 218 -9.58 -0.71 -8.46
C VAL A 218 -10.37 -1.90 -7.97
N LYS A 219 -11.14 -1.71 -6.90
CA LYS A 219 -11.97 -2.75 -6.28
C LYS A 219 -13.00 -3.27 -7.29
N GLY A 220 -13.18 -4.59 -7.31
CA GLY A 220 -14.32 -5.20 -8.00
C GLY A 220 -15.62 -5.02 -7.22
N ASN A 221 -16.69 -5.56 -7.78
CA ASN A 221 -18.01 -5.65 -7.17
C ASN A 221 -18.60 -7.05 -7.45
N PRO A 222 -18.28 -8.05 -6.61
CA PRO A 222 -18.74 -9.42 -6.81
C PRO A 222 -20.27 -9.55 -6.88
N ALA A 223 -20.99 -8.77 -6.07
CA ALA A 223 -22.46 -8.75 -6.05
C ALA A 223 -23.07 -8.25 -7.38
N ALA A 224 -22.33 -7.41 -8.12
CA ALA A 224 -22.71 -6.94 -9.46
C ALA A 224 -21.96 -7.67 -10.58
N ASN A 225 -21.28 -8.78 -10.28
CA ASN A 225 -20.47 -9.56 -11.22
C ASN A 225 -19.40 -8.74 -11.95
N LYS A 226 -18.86 -7.71 -11.28
CA LYS A 226 -17.74 -6.91 -11.77
C LYS A 226 -16.46 -7.38 -11.11
N THR A 227 -15.45 -7.67 -11.92
CA THR A 227 -14.12 -8.02 -11.42
C THR A 227 -13.32 -6.77 -11.08
N THR A 228 -12.38 -6.93 -10.15
CA THR A 228 -11.29 -5.97 -9.96
C THR A 228 -10.51 -5.74 -11.26
N PHE A 229 -9.79 -4.62 -11.32
CA PHE A 229 -8.74 -4.46 -12.31
C PHE A 229 -7.52 -3.74 -11.76
N PHE A 230 -6.39 -4.05 -12.40
CA PHE A 230 -5.13 -3.37 -12.26
C PHE A 230 -4.89 -2.57 -13.53
N ALA A 231 -4.64 -1.26 -13.39
CA ALA A 231 -4.28 -0.39 -14.49
C ALA A 231 -2.82 0.04 -14.36
N SER A 232 -2.12 0.11 -15.49
CA SER A 232 -0.78 0.66 -15.57
C SER A 232 -0.66 1.70 -16.69
N PHE A 233 0.22 2.65 -16.44
CA PHE A 233 0.55 3.76 -17.34
C PHE A 233 2.06 3.94 -17.30
N SER A 234 2.71 3.98 -18.47
CA SER A 234 4.15 4.24 -18.53
C SER A 234 4.46 5.68 -18.15
N VAL A 235 5.59 5.91 -17.47
CA VAL A 235 6.17 7.24 -17.34
C VAL A 235 6.97 7.52 -18.61
N GLU A 236 6.59 8.56 -19.33
CA GLU A 236 7.13 8.90 -20.64
C GLU A 236 7.94 10.19 -20.56
N ASN A 237 9.03 10.24 -21.34
CA ASN A 237 9.74 11.47 -21.61
C ASN A 237 9.26 12.00 -22.96
N ASP A 238 8.43 13.03 -22.95
CA ASP A 238 8.14 13.73 -24.19
C ASP A 238 9.40 14.51 -24.62
N ARG A 239 9.93 14.12 -25.77
CA ARG A 239 11.08 14.77 -26.42
C ARG A 239 10.54 15.67 -27.52
N GLY A 240 9.87 16.74 -27.11
CA GLY A 240 9.58 17.84 -28.03
C GLY A 240 10.88 18.56 -28.42
N PRO A 241 10.97 19.15 -29.63
CA PRO A 241 12.16 19.87 -30.08
C PRO A 241 12.54 21.06 -29.18
N CYS A 242 11.64 21.54 -28.31
CA CYS A 242 11.85 22.71 -27.44
C CYS A 242 11.69 22.44 -25.93
N SER A 243 11.35 21.22 -25.49
CA SER A 243 11.26 20.89 -24.06
C SER A 243 11.33 19.39 -23.81
N ARG A 244 12.01 19.00 -22.74
CA ARG A 244 11.97 17.65 -22.19
C ARG A 244 10.96 17.62 -21.06
N THR A 245 9.74 17.19 -21.35
CA THR A 245 8.66 17.14 -20.37
C THR A 245 8.44 15.68 -19.97
N VAL A 246 8.63 15.35 -18.70
CA VAL A 246 8.27 14.03 -18.17
C VAL A 246 6.78 14.05 -17.79
N GLY A 247 6.06 13.00 -18.12
CA GLY A 247 4.64 12.85 -17.81
C GLY A 247 4.23 11.39 -17.73
N VAL A 248 2.96 11.14 -17.42
CA VAL A 248 2.39 9.79 -17.39
C VAL A 248 1.55 9.58 -18.65
N SER A 249 1.74 8.45 -19.32
CA SER A 249 1.02 8.11 -20.55
C SER A 249 -0.50 8.21 -20.38
N ARG A 250 -1.18 8.56 -21.47
CA ARG A 250 -2.66 8.45 -21.56
C ARG A 250 -3.09 7.04 -21.98
N VAL A 251 -2.17 6.23 -22.49
CA VAL A 251 -2.44 4.85 -22.86
C VAL A 251 -2.52 4.00 -21.60
N LYS A 252 -3.71 3.45 -21.37
CA LYS A 252 -3.99 2.57 -20.22
C LYS A 252 -3.82 1.11 -20.61
N HIS A 253 -2.95 0.41 -19.90
CA HIS A 253 -2.94 -1.05 -19.92
C HIS A 253 -3.76 -1.56 -18.75
N ARG A 254 -4.82 -2.31 -19.06
CA ARG A 254 -5.71 -2.89 -18.04
C ARG A 254 -5.57 -4.41 -18.05
N SER A 255 -5.50 -4.97 -16.85
CA SER A 255 -5.57 -6.41 -16.60
C SER A 255 -6.55 -6.70 -15.46
N THR A 256 -7.15 -7.87 -15.48
CA THR A 256 -7.90 -8.45 -14.35
C THR A 256 -7.11 -9.67 -13.91
N PRO A 257 -6.22 -9.53 -12.91
CA PRO A 257 -5.45 -10.66 -12.40
C PRO A 257 -6.39 -11.77 -11.94
N LYS A 258 -6.08 -13.01 -12.31
CA LYS A 258 -6.90 -14.17 -11.95
C LYS A 258 -6.94 -14.33 -10.43
N ASP A 259 -8.03 -14.89 -9.90
CA ASP A 259 -8.13 -15.24 -8.47
C ASP A 259 -8.02 -14.00 -7.56
N THR A 260 -8.42 -12.82 -8.08
CA THR A 260 -8.56 -11.56 -7.33
C THR A 260 -9.97 -10.99 -7.51
N MET A 261 -10.47 -10.28 -6.51
CA MET A 261 -11.85 -9.84 -6.39
C MET A 261 -11.97 -8.38 -5.95
N VAL A 262 -11.35 -8.00 -4.83
CA VAL A 262 -11.51 -6.69 -4.19
C VAL A 262 -10.14 -6.14 -3.80
N LEU A 263 -9.31 -5.86 -4.82
CA LEU A 263 -7.95 -5.33 -4.62
C LEU A 263 -7.98 -4.02 -3.83
N PHE A 264 -7.18 -3.94 -2.76
CA PHE A 264 -7.05 -2.76 -1.92
C PHE A 264 -5.63 -2.19 -1.95
N GLY A 265 -4.92 -2.29 -0.84
CA GLY A 265 -3.60 -1.75 -0.61
C GLY A 265 -2.56 -2.54 -1.37
N SER A 266 -1.51 -1.86 -1.79
CA SER A 266 -0.51 -2.35 -2.71
C SER A 266 0.85 -1.73 -2.39
N GLN A 267 1.89 -2.55 -2.49
CA GLN A 267 3.28 -2.14 -2.35
C GLN A 267 4.09 -2.80 -3.47
N PRO A 268 4.84 -2.03 -4.28
CA PRO A 268 5.88 -2.59 -5.12
C PRO A 268 6.85 -3.40 -4.25
N ILE A 269 7.18 -4.62 -4.68
CA ILE A 269 8.17 -5.43 -3.98
C ILE A 269 9.55 -4.92 -4.41
N PRO A 270 10.38 -4.41 -3.48
CA PRO A 270 11.64 -3.76 -3.82
C PRO A 270 12.56 -4.63 -4.69
N SER A 271 13.22 -4.02 -5.66
CA SER A 271 14.13 -4.68 -6.60
C SER A 271 13.50 -5.78 -7.47
N THR A 272 12.17 -5.76 -7.64
CA THR A 272 11.45 -6.69 -8.52
C THR A 272 10.43 -5.94 -9.40
N GLN A 273 9.80 -6.66 -10.33
CA GLN A 273 8.63 -6.17 -11.08
C GLN A 273 7.31 -6.68 -10.47
N ASN A 274 7.34 -7.15 -9.24
CA ASN A 274 6.17 -7.68 -8.57
C ASN A 274 5.55 -6.63 -7.65
N VAL A 275 4.25 -6.78 -7.41
CA VAL A 275 3.50 -5.96 -6.45
C VAL A 275 2.85 -6.91 -5.45
N PHE A 276 3.07 -6.64 -4.17
CA PHE A 276 2.30 -7.26 -3.09
C PHE A 276 1.00 -6.48 -2.93
N VAL A 277 -0.13 -7.17 -2.96
CA VAL A 277 -1.46 -6.54 -2.92
C VAL A 277 -2.32 -7.25 -1.88
N THR A 278 -3.16 -6.50 -1.19
CA THR A 278 -4.24 -7.04 -0.38
C THR A 278 -5.51 -7.18 -1.22
N ASP A 279 -6.33 -8.16 -0.87
CA ASP A 279 -7.65 -8.37 -1.45
C ASP A 279 -8.64 -8.58 -0.30
N ALA A 280 -9.56 -7.62 -0.15
CA ALA A 280 -10.50 -7.60 0.97
C ALA A 280 -11.49 -8.78 0.95
N ALA A 281 -11.54 -9.57 -0.13
CA ALA A 281 -12.38 -10.76 -0.21
C ALA A 281 -11.75 -12.01 0.41
N PHE A 282 -10.42 -12.09 0.50
CA PHE A 282 -9.77 -13.32 0.98
C PHE A 282 -8.44 -13.14 1.71
N GLY A 283 -7.64 -12.10 1.43
CA GLY A 283 -6.30 -11.95 2.02
C GLY A 283 -5.36 -11.15 1.16
N VAL A 284 -4.43 -11.83 0.49
CA VAL A 284 -3.37 -11.18 -0.29
C VAL A 284 -3.09 -11.90 -1.60
N ALA A 285 -2.56 -11.16 -2.57
CA ALA A 285 -1.97 -11.70 -3.78
C ALA A 285 -0.62 -11.05 -4.09
N ILE A 286 0.24 -11.78 -4.80
CA ILE A 286 1.42 -11.22 -5.45
C ILE A 286 1.14 -11.18 -6.95
N LEU A 287 1.30 -10.00 -7.54
CA LEU A 287 1.13 -9.76 -8.96
C LEU A 287 2.48 -9.57 -9.62
N ALA A 288 2.80 -10.34 -10.64
CA ALA A 288 3.91 -10.05 -11.54
C ALA A 288 3.45 -9.10 -12.64
N ILE A 289 4.23 -8.04 -12.88
CA ILE A 289 3.94 -7.04 -13.92
C ILE A 289 4.85 -7.28 -15.12
N ASP A 290 4.26 -7.46 -16.30
CA ASP A 290 4.99 -7.48 -17.57
C ASP A 290 5.45 -6.05 -17.91
N ALA A 291 6.74 -5.74 -17.73
CA ALA A 291 7.28 -4.40 -17.99
C ALA A 291 7.06 -3.89 -19.43
N TYR A 292 6.90 -4.76 -20.42
CA TYR A 292 6.69 -4.35 -21.81
C TYR A 292 5.22 -4.10 -22.12
N ARG A 293 4.33 -4.91 -21.56
CA ARG A 293 2.88 -4.86 -21.84
C ARG A 293 2.07 -4.14 -20.78
N GLY A 294 2.68 -3.83 -19.64
CA GLY A 294 2.03 -3.22 -18.46
C GLY A 294 0.95 -4.11 -17.83
N LYS A 295 0.92 -5.42 -18.13
CA LYS A 295 -0.15 -6.32 -17.66
C LYS A 295 0.27 -7.01 -16.36
N ALA A 296 -0.64 -7.04 -15.40
CA ALA A 296 -0.49 -7.77 -14.15
C ALA A 296 -1.05 -9.19 -14.26
N THR A 297 -0.32 -10.16 -13.71
CA THR A 297 -0.75 -11.55 -13.56
C THR A 297 -0.48 -12.05 -12.15
N THR A 298 -1.43 -12.76 -11.57
CA THR A 298 -1.30 -13.35 -10.23
C THR A 298 -0.28 -14.49 -10.25
N VAL A 299 0.68 -14.45 -9.33
CA VAL A 299 1.71 -15.50 -9.16
C VAL A 299 1.61 -16.23 -7.83
N ALA A 300 1.01 -15.61 -6.81
CA ALA A 300 0.71 -16.24 -5.54
C ALA A 300 -0.54 -15.61 -4.93
N THR A 301 -1.29 -16.40 -4.16
CA THR A 301 -2.39 -15.94 -3.33
C THR A 301 -2.31 -16.59 -1.95
N ARG A 302 -2.81 -15.91 -0.94
CA ARG A 302 -2.96 -16.45 0.40
C ARG A 302 -4.22 -15.92 1.05
N GLU A 303 -5.05 -16.83 1.53
CA GLU A 303 -6.14 -16.49 2.42
C GLU A 303 -5.60 -16.15 3.81
N ILE A 304 -6.11 -15.08 4.42
CA ILE A 304 -5.81 -14.72 5.82
C ILE A 304 -6.99 -15.20 6.68
N PRO A 305 -6.82 -16.26 7.48
CA PRO A 305 -7.91 -16.82 8.29
C PRO A 305 -8.48 -15.79 9.27
N GLY A 306 -9.81 -15.69 9.34
CA GLY A 306 -10.50 -14.79 10.28
C GLY A 306 -10.40 -13.31 9.94
N GLN A 307 -10.06 -12.95 8.70
CA GLN A 307 -10.13 -11.56 8.26
C GLN A 307 -11.55 -10.99 8.31
N ALA A 308 -11.64 -9.68 8.49
CA ALA A 308 -12.88 -8.92 8.31
C ALA A 308 -12.73 -7.93 7.13
N ALA A 309 -11.59 -7.25 7.04
CA ALA A 309 -11.24 -6.29 6.01
C ALA A 309 -9.71 -6.13 5.92
N SER A 310 -8.99 -7.19 5.54
CA SER A 310 -7.52 -7.14 5.34
C SER A 310 -7.19 -6.29 4.12
N CYS A 311 -6.84 -5.03 4.35
CA CYS A 311 -6.88 -3.99 3.33
C CYS A 311 -5.57 -3.19 3.22
N TRP A 312 -4.91 -2.87 4.33
CA TRP A 312 -3.71 -2.02 4.31
C TRP A 312 -2.43 -2.84 4.40
N VAL A 313 -1.38 -2.37 3.74
CA VAL A 313 -0.10 -3.08 3.67
C VAL A 313 1.09 -2.13 3.58
N THR A 314 2.16 -2.49 4.30
CA THR A 314 3.51 -1.93 4.13
C THR A 314 4.52 -3.07 3.99
N ILE A 315 5.68 -2.79 3.38
CA ILE A 315 6.83 -3.71 3.36
C ILE A 315 7.89 -3.15 4.31
N SER A 316 8.35 -3.98 5.25
CA SER A 316 9.38 -3.59 6.20
C SER A 316 10.77 -3.69 5.55
N PRO A 317 11.56 -2.60 5.54
CA PRO A 317 12.92 -2.65 5.02
C PRO A 317 13.86 -3.48 5.90
N ALA A 318 13.55 -3.64 7.20
CA ALA A 318 14.36 -4.46 8.11
C ALA A 318 14.21 -5.95 7.84
N THR A 319 12.98 -6.44 7.65
CA THR A 319 12.69 -7.88 7.50
C THR A 319 12.59 -8.31 6.04
N GLY A 320 12.31 -7.39 5.12
CA GLY A 320 11.99 -7.71 3.72
C GLY A 320 10.65 -8.44 3.57
N THR A 321 9.75 -8.32 4.55
CA THR A 321 8.43 -8.98 4.59
C THR A 321 7.31 -7.93 4.54
N ALA A 322 6.12 -8.36 4.15
CA ALA A 322 4.93 -7.52 4.16
C ALA A 322 4.21 -7.61 5.50
N PHE A 323 3.68 -6.48 5.99
CA PHE A 323 2.79 -6.42 7.13
C PHE A 323 1.42 -5.96 6.65
N VAL A 324 0.39 -6.74 6.97
CA VAL A 324 -1.00 -6.49 6.57
C VAL A 324 -1.83 -6.16 7.80
N ALA A 325 -2.65 -5.12 7.66
CA ALA A 325 -3.62 -4.67 8.66
C ALA A 325 -5.05 -4.91 8.20
N ASP A 326 -5.90 -5.16 9.18
CA ASP A 326 -7.33 -5.42 9.00
C ASP A 326 -8.15 -4.34 9.71
N GLY A 327 -9.10 -3.73 8.98
CA GLY A 327 -9.92 -2.66 9.52
C GLY A 327 -10.94 -3.10 10.56
N GLY A 328 -11.23 -4.41 10.66
CA GLY A 328 -12.14 -4.99 11.64
C GLY A 328 -11.52 -5.99 12.61
N VAL A 329 -10.22 -6.27 12.49
CA VAL A 329 -9.48 -7.16 13.38
C VAL A 329 -8.18 -6.51 13.81
N ASN A 330 -8.03 -6.26 15.11
CA ASN A 330 -6.88 -5.55 15.66
C ASN A 330 -5.65 -6.46 15.81
N ARG A 331 -4.98 -6.74 14.69
CA ARG A 331 -3.73 -7.49 14.59
C ARG A 331 -2.91 -7.05 13.40
N LEU A 332 -1.62 -7.40 13.39
CA LEU A 332 -0.79 -7.38 12.19
C LEU A 332 -0.44 -8.79 11.76
N VAL A 333 -0.56 -9.06 10.47
CA VAL A 333 -0.15 -10.34 9.85
C VAL A 333 1.11 -10.08 9.04
N GLU A 334 2.19 -10.80 9.34
CA GLU A 334 3.43 -10.73 8.58
C GLU A 334 3.46 -11.83 7.51
N LEU A 335 3.75 -11.46 6.27
CA LEU A 335 3.77 -12.38 5.14
C LEU A 335 5.05 -12.25 4.31
N SER A 336 5.46 -13.39 3.75
CA SER A 336 6.52 -13.47 2.76
C SER A 336 6.10 -12.76 1.47
N VAL A 337 6.93 -11.82 1.01
CA VAL A 337 6.76 -11.16 -0.31
C VAL A 337 7.16 -12.06 -1.49
N ARG A 338 7.61 -13.30 -1.24
CA ARG A 338 8.03 -14.25 -2.28
C ARG A 338 6.90 -15.16 -2.72
N ASP A 339 6.10 -15.63 -1.77
CA ASP A 339 5.10 -16.68 -1.98
C ASP A 339 3.80 -16.46 -1.19
N ALA A 340 3.66 -15.30 -0.55
CA ALA A 340 2.52 -14.93 0.29
C ALA A 340 2.30 -15.86 1.49
N SER A 341 3.27 -16.67 1.92
CA SER A 341 3.14 -17.46 3.16
C SER A 341 3.03 -16.55 4.39
N ILE A 342 2.16 -16.91 5.34
CA ILE A 342 2.07 -16.24 6.64
C ILE A 342 3.27 -16.67 7.47
N LEU A 343 4.01 -15.70 7.99
CA LEU A 343 5.23 -15.90 8.77
C LEU A 343 4.97 -15.73 10.27
N SER A 344 4.20 -14.72 10.63
CA SER A 344 3.82 -14.44 12.02
C SER A 344 2.51 -13.65 12.08
N GLU A 345 1.87 -13.67 13.25
CA GLU A 345 0.73 -12.80 13.57
C GLU A 345 0.99 -12.16 14.94
N LEU A 346 0.74 -10.85 15.04
CA LEU A 346 0.79 -10.10 16.28
C LEU A 346 -0.62 -9.63 16.64
N ASP A 347 -1.19 -10.24 17.67
CA ASP A 347 -2.44 -9.79 18.28
C ASP A 347 -2.21 -8.47 19.04
N LEU A 348 -3.03 -7.46 18.72
CA LEU A 348 -2.98 -6.13 19.32
C LEU A 348 -4.24 -5.80 20.11
N SER A 349 -5.17 -6.76 20.27
CA SER A 349 -6.45 -6.59 20.97
C SER A 349 -6.32 -5.99 22.38
N CYS A 350 -5.18 -6.20 23.04
CA CYS A 350 -4.88 -5.64 24.36
C CYS A 350 -4.89 -4.10 24.42
N ASN A 351 -4.67 -3.40 23.30
CA ASN A 351 -4.68 -1.93 23.25
C ASN A 351 -6.09 -1.33 23.09
N GLY A 352 -7.10 -2.16 22.81
CA GLY A 352 -8.51 -1.75 22.68
C GLY A 352 -8.90 -1.09 21.35
N ASP A 353 -7.99 -1.00 20.37
CA ASP A 353 -8.30 -0.44 19.05
C ASP A 353 -9.30 -1.36 18.30
N PRO A 354 -10.24 -0.79 17.51
CA PRO A 354 -11.24 -1.57 16.77
C PRO A 354 -10.65 -2.33 15.57
N GLY A 355 -9.45 -1.96 15.12
CA GLY A 355 -8.82 -2.38 13.88
C GLY A 355 -7.79 -1.34 13.44
N LEU A 356 -7.02 -1.68 12.41
CA LEU A 356 -5.90 -0.85 11.95
C LEU A 356 -6.13 -0.46 10.49
N LEU A 357 -6.00 0.84 10.20
CA LEU A 357 -5.99 1.38 8.84
C LEU A 357 -4.65 2.09 8.61
N ASP A 358 -4.16 2.01 7.38
CA ASP A 358 -2.91 2.62 6.92
C ASP A 358 -1.65 2.21 7.70
N LEU A 359 -0.64 1.78 6.95
CA LEU A 359 0.61 1.29 7.49
C LEU A 359 1.78 2.01 6.82
N SER A 360 2.86 2.19 7.58
CA SER A 360 4.16 2.56 7.03
C SER A 360 5.28 1.92 7.84
N ALA A 361 6.41 1.67 7.21
CA ALA A 361 7.56 1.04 7.87
C ALA A 361 8.84 1.84 7.62
N ALA A 362 9.67 1.94 8.66
CA ALA A 362 10.99 2.58 8.59
C ALA A 362 11.89 2.02 9.69
N GLY A 363 13.17 1.85 9.38
CA GLY A 363 14.08 1.20 10.32
C GLY A 363 13.59 -0.21 10.64
N ASP A 364 13.61 -0.51 11.93
CA ASP A 364 13.14 -1.76 12.54
C ASP A 364 11.69 -1.61 13.07
N PHE A 365 10.88 -0.72 12.48
CA PHE A 365 9.56 -0.38 13.01
C PHE A 365 8.48 -0.35 11.92
N VAL A 366 7.30 -0.82 12.31
CA VAL A 366 6.02 -0.64 11.61
C VAL A 366 5.14 0.29 12.44
N TYR A 367 4.58 1.29 11.79
CA TYR A 367 3.62 2.23 12.36
C TYR A 367 2.25 1.89 11.79
N ALA A 368 1.26 1.73 12.66
CA ALA A 368 -0.09 1.35 12.27
C ALA A 368 -1.10 2.33 12.88
N LEU A 369 -1.88 3.01 12.03
CA LEU A 369 -2.89 3.94 12.48
C LEU A 369 -4.17 3.17 12.84
N SER A 370 -4.79 3.55 13.94
CA SER A 370 -6.20 3.26 14.20
C SER A 370 -6.91 4.60 14.29
N PRO A 371 -7.81 4.94 13.36
CA PRO A 371 -8.56 6.20 13.47
C PRO A 371 -9.53 6.22 14.66
N GLY A 372 -9.74 5.08 15.33
CA GLY A 372 -10.79 4.93 16.35
C GLY A 372 -12.17 4.81 15.71
N ASN A 373 -13.23 4.91 16.50
CA ASN A 373 -14.61 4.70 16.01
C ASN A 373 -15.63 5.70 16.59
N GLY A 374 -15.13 6.74 17.27
CA GLY A 374 -15.95 7.74 17.97
C GLY A 374 -16.20 7.41 19.44
N THR A 375 -15.98 6.17 19.88
CA THR A 375 -15.91 5.80 21.31
C THR A 375 -14.48 5.50 21.74
N THR A 376 -13.72 4.80 20.90
CA THR A 376 -12.28 4.62 21.04
C THR A 376 -11.57 5.78 20.34
N PRO A 377 -10.60 6.47 20.99
CA PRO A 377 -9.83 7.55 20.38
C PRO A 377 -8.94 7.02 19.25
N ALA A 378 -8.49 7.93 18.38
CA ALA A 378 -7.50 7.60 17.37
C ALA A 378 -6.13 7.37 18.02
N ALA A 379 -5.35 6.42 17.51
CA ALA A 379 -4.03 6.07 18.01
C ALA A 379 -3.10 5.58 16.89
N ILE A 380 -1.80 5.59 17.15
CA ILE A 380 -0.80 4.87 16.34
C ILE A 380 -0.13 3.82 17.22
N THR A 381 -0.18 2.57 16.77
CA THR A 381 0.59 1.49 17.36
C THR A 381 1.96 1.42 16.68
N VAL A 382 3.03 1.46 17.48
CA VAL A 382 4.40 1.27 17.01
C VAL A 382 4.82 -0.15 17.34
N VAL A 383 5.18 -0.90 16.31
CA VAL A 383 5.61 -2.30 16.40
C VAL A 383 7.06 -2.39 16.00
N ARG A 384 7.91 -2.94 16.87
CA ARG A 384 9.27 -3.31 16.52
C ARG A 384 9.26 -4.64 15.77
N VAL A 385 10.04 -4.70 14.69
CA VAL A 385 10.21 -5.86 13.82
C VAL A 385 11.70 -6.14 13.64
N SER A 386 12.08 -7.38 13.39
CA SER A 386 13.49 -7.79 13.42
C SER A 386 13.77 -8.87 12.38
N SER A 387 14.87 -8.72 11.64
CA SER A 387 15.35 -9.74 10.70
C SER A 387 15.88 -11.00 11.39
N ASN A 388 16.08 -10.96 12.71
CA ASN A 388 16.70 -12.04 13.47
C ASN A 388 15.69 -13.10 13.94
N HIS A 389 14.55 -13.22 13.24
CA HIS A 389 13.45 -14.12 13.59
C HIS A 389 12.82 -13.88 14.97
N GLU A 390 13.05 -12.70 15.56
CA GLU A 390 12.30 -12.28 16.75
C GLU A 390 10.88 -11.92 16.34
N LEU A 391 9.89 -12.33 17.15
CA LEU A 391 8.50 -12.02 16.87
C LEU A 391 8.27 -10.50 16.94
N PRO A 392 7.42 -9.94 16.06
CA PRO A 392 6.99 -8.55 16.16
C PRO A 392 6.43 -8.23 17.54
N MET A 393 6.73 -7.03 18.04
CA MET A 393 6.35 -6.59 19.38
C MET A 393 5.82 -5.16 19.36
N MET A 394 4.64 -4.93 19.95
CA MET A 394 4.19 -3.57 20.26
C MET A 394 5.13 -2.93 21.29
N VAL A 395 5.74 -1.79 20.92
CA VAL A 395 6.63 -1.01 21.79
C VAL A 395 6.02 0.32 22.23
N GLN A 396 4.93 0.74 21.60
CA GLN A 396 4.18 1.93 21.98
C GLN A 396 2.75 1.85 21.42
N HIS A 397 1.79 2.38 22.18
CA HIS A 397 0.46 2.78 21.71
C HIS A 397 0.32 4.27 21.99
N PHE A 398 0.33 5.07 20.92
CA PHE A 398 0.39 6.53 21.00
C PHE A 398 -0.98 7.13 20.66
N GLN A 399 -1.68 7.69 21.65
CA GLN A 399 -2.99 8.32 21.45
C GLN A 399 -2.87 9.67 20.73
N LEU A 400 -3.84 9.96 19.87
CA LEU A 400 -3.88 11.15 19.02
C LEU A 400 -4.93 12.17 19.48
N ASP A 401 -5.17 12.24 20.79
CA ASP A 401 -6.22 13.06 21.38
C ASP A 401 -6.13 14.53 20.97
N GLY A 402 -7.27 15.10 20.58
CA GLY A 402 -7.37 16.49 20.10
C GLY A 402 -6.79 16.74 18.70
N VAL A 403 -5.92 15.86 18.20
CA VAL A 403 -5.22 16.03 16.93
C VAL A 403 -5.92 15.28 15.79
N ALA A 404 -6.39 14.07 16.06
CA ALA A 404 -7.04 13.19 15.07
C ALA A 404 -8.40 12.66 15.59
N ASP A 405 -9.21 12.12 14.69
CA ASP A 405 -10.45 11.42 15.03
C ASP A 405 -10.70 10.27 14.03
N LYS A 406 -11.88 9.64 14.09
CA LYS A 406 -12.31 8.52 13.22
C LYS A 406 -12.30 8.80 11.72
N ARG A 407 -11.92 9.99 11.29
CA ARG A 407 -11.71 10.36 9.89
C ARG A 407 -10.26 10.31 9.46
N ALA A 408 -9.29 10.19 10.37
CA ALA A 408 -7.87 10.25 10.06
C ALA A 408 -7.45 9.18 9.06
N MET A 409 -6.67 9.55 8.04
CA MET A 409 -6.36 8.71 6.89
C MET A 409 -4.91 8.84 6.44
N GLY A 410 -4.43 7.80 5.78
CA GLY A 410 -3.12 7.69 5.18
C GLY A 410 -2.00 7.56 6.22
N MET A 411 -0.87 7.03 5.78
CA MET A 411 0.35 7.05 6.56
C MET A 411 1.56 7.10 5.65
N ALA A 412 2.52 7.97 5.97
CA ALA A 412 3.83 7.99 5.34
C ALA A 412 4.91 8.28 6.39
N VAL A 413 6.11 7.76 6.16
CA VAL A 413 7.28 8.01 7.02
C VAL A 413 8.38 8.67 6.22
N LEU A 414 8.96 9.73 6.77
CA LEU A 414 10.21 10.31 6.26
C LEU A 414 11.40 9.53 6.83
N LEU A 415 12.30 9.08 5.96
CA LEU A 415 13.54 8.37 6.34
C LEU A 415 14.68 9.28 6.77
#